data_AF-A0A075FZE0-F1
#
_entry.id   AF-A0A075FZE0-F1
#
_cell.length_a   1.000
_cell.length_b   1.000
_cell.length_c   1.000
_cell.angle_alpha   90.00
_cell.angle_beta   90.00
_cell.angle_gamma   90.00
#
_symmetry.space_group_name_H-M   'P 1'
#
loop_
_entity.id
_entity.type
_entity.pdbx_description
1 polymer ?
#
loop_
_entity_poly.entity_id
_entity_poly.type
_entity_poly.pdbx_seq_one_letter_code
_entity_poly.pdbx_strand_id
1 'polypeptide(L)' 'MSQEERKLMQLMDERILNASPEELAKLQQADIGTQLDGIWFYDICNVPSQISQKQDITTNKLFSK' A
#
# COMPACT_ATOMS: atom_id res chain seq x y z
N MET A 1 -7.04 -7.13 9.81
CA MET A 1 -6.97 -5.75 10.32
C MET A 1 -6.30 -5.69 11.70
N SER A 2 -4.98 -5.88 11.70
CA SER A 2 -4.09 -5.64 12.84
C SER A 2 -3.89 -4.14 13.09
N GLN A 3 -3.14 -3.78 14.13
CA GLN A 3 -2.84 -2.38 14.43
C GLN A 3 -1.85 -1.80 13.41
N GLU A 4 -0.95 -2.62 12.90
CA GLU A 4 0.05 -2.29 11.88
C GLU A 4 -0.62 -2.04 10.54
N GLU A 5 -1.56 -2.90 10.14
CA GLU A 5 -2.36 -2.72 8.92
C GLU A 5 -3.16 -1.41 8.98
N ARG A 6 -3.76 -1.07 10.13
CA ARG A 6 -4.46 0.22 10.30
C ARG A 6 -3.54 1.42 10.16
N LYS A 7 -2.32 1.36 10.71
CA LYS A 7 -1.34 2.45 10.58
C LYS A 7 -0.89 2.64 9.13
N LEU A 8 -0.72 1.54 8.39
CA LEU A 8 -0.38 1.58 6.97
C LEU A 8 -1.49 2.28 6.16
N MET A 9 -2.74 1.93 6.43
CA MET A 9 -3.90 2.58 5.79
C MET A 9 -3.97 4.07 6.10
N GLN A 10 -3.69 4.48 7.35
CA GLN A 10 -3.68 5.90 7.73
C GLN A 10 -2.62 6.70 6.97
N LEU A 11 -1.41 6.16 6.80
CA LEU A 11 -0.35 6.81 6.00
C LEU A 11 -0.74 6.96 4.53
N MET A 12 -1.45 5.96 4.00
CA MET A 12 -1.99 5.99 2.66
C MET A 12 -3.08 7.05 2.51
N ASP A 13 -4.01 7.13 3.45
CA ASP A 13 -5.05 8.15 3.47
C ASP A 13 -4.45 9.56 3.49
N GLU A 14 -3.46 9.80 4.35
CA GLU A 14 -2.72 11.07 4.39
C GLU A 14 -2.06 11.39 3.05
N ARG A 15 -1.47 10.39 2.38
CA ARG A 15 -0.87 10.58 1.06
C ARG A 15 -1.90 10.95 -0.01
N ILE A 16 -3.06 10.31 0.00
CA ILE A 16 -4.14 10.60 -0.96
C ILE A 16 -4.67 12.03 -0.73
N LEU A 17 -4.89 12.41 0.53
CA LEU A 17 -5.41 13.73 0.90
C LEU A 17 -4.44 14.86 0.53
N ASN A 18 -3.13 14.60 0.54
CA ASN A 18 -2.09 15.57 0.19
C ASN A 18 -1.50 15.38 -1.21
N ALA A 19 -2.04 14.46 -2.01
CA ALA A 19 -1.52 14.18 -3.34
C ALA A 19 -1.73 15.37 -4.29
N SER A 20 -0.78 15.58 -5.19
CA SER A 20 -1.01 16.49 -6.31
C SER A 20 -2.12 15.93 -7.22
N PRO A 21 -2.84 16.79 -7.99
CA PRO A 21 -3.88 16.32 -8.91
C PRO A 21 -3.39 15.26 -9.91
N GLU A 22 -2.13 15.35 -10.35
CA GLU A 22 -1.52 14.37 -11.26
C GLU A 22 -1.31 13.01 -10.59
N GLU A 23 -0.82 13.01 -9.35
CA GLU A 23 -0.63 11.77 -8.57
C GLU A 23 -1.98 11.16 -8.20
N LEU A 24 -2.95 11.98 -7.82
CA LEU A 24 -4.30 11.53 -7.49
C LEU A 24 -4.99 10.88 -8.71
N ALA A 25 -4.82 11.46 -9.90
CA ALA A 25 -5.34 10.88 -11.13
C ALA A 25 -4.73 9.50 -11.43
N LYS A 26 -3.42 9.32 -11.19
CA LYS A 26 -2.75 8.01 -11.35
C LYS A 26 -3.27 6.98 -10.34
N LEU A 27 -3.45 7.38 -9.07
CA LEU A 27 -4.02 6.52 -8.03
C LEU A 27 -5.45 6.09 -8.37
N GLN A 28 -6.27 7.03 -8.82
CA GLN A 28 -7.65 6.76 -9.21
C GLN A 28 -7.73 5.85 -10.45
N GLN A 29 -6.83 6.03 -11.42
CA GLN A 29 -6.80 5.18 -12.60
C GLN A 29 -6.38 3.73 -12.28
N ALA A 30 -5.45 3.55 -11.35
CA ALA A 30 -5.09 2.23 -10.85
C ALA A 30 -6.27 1.57 -10.13
N ASP A 31 -6.95 2.29 -9.22
CA ASP A 31 -8.12 1.79 -8.49
C ASP A 31 -9.25 1.32 -9.44
N ILE A 32 -9.62 2.15 -10.41
CA ILE A 32 -10.66 1.83 -11.40
C ILE A 32 -10.28 0.58 -12.21
N GLY A 33 -9.00 0.45 -12.56
CA GLY A 33 -8.51 -0.68 -13.35
C GLY A 33 -8.62 -2.03 -12.65
N THR A 34 -8.58 -2.03 -11.31
CA THR A 34 -8.49 -3.24 -10.49
C THR A 34 -9.73 -3.52 -9.62
N GLN A 35 -10.66 -2.56 -9.54
CA GLN A 35 -11.87 -2.67 -8.73
C GLN A 35 -12.77 -3.83 -9.18
N LEU A 36 -12.80 -4.13 -10.48
CA LEU A 36 -13.54 -5.27 -11.03
C LEU A 36 -12.84 -6.62 -10.80
N ASP A 37 -11.56 -6.61 -10.45
CA ASP A 37 -10.79 -7.81 -10.11
C ASP A 37 -11.01 -8.23 -8.65
N GLY A 38 -11.82 -7.47 -7.89
CA GLY A 38 -12.06 -7.69 -6.47
C GLY A 38 -10.85 -7.35 -5.60
N ILE A 39 -9.86 -6.64 -6.15
CA ILE A 39 -8.65 -6.24 -5.45
C ILE A 39 -8.91 -4.89 -4.79
N TRP A 40 -8.59 -4.79 -3.49
CA TRP A 40 -8.78 -3.54 -2.76
C TRP A 40 -7.61 -2.62 -3.03
N PHE A 41 -7.88 -1.33 -3.18
CA PHE A 41 -6.88 -0.28 -3.42
C PHE A 41 -5.62 -0.39 -2.54
N TYR A 42 -5.78 -0.68 -1.26
CA TYR A 42 -4.69 -0.79 -0.28
C TYR A 42 -3.80 -2.03 -0.47
N ASP A 43 -4.27 -3.05 -1.20
CA ASP A 43 -3.48 -4.23 -1.56
C ASP A 43 -2.55 -3.97 -2.75
N ILE A 44 -2.94 -3.02 -3.62
CA ILE A 44 -2.32 -2.74 -4.93
C ILE A 44 -1.38 -1.56 -4.85
N CYS A 45 -1.77 -0.59 -4.03
CA CYS A 45 -0.89 0.48 -3.61
C CYS A 45 0.09 -0.03 -2.55
N ASN A 46 0.76 -1.13 -2.88
CA ASN A 46 1.97 -1.54 -2.22
C ASN A 46 3.01 -0.48 -2.56
N VAL A 47 3.26 0.47 -1.65
CA VAL A 47 4.28 1.52 -1.80
C VAL A 47 5.63 0.85 -2.12
N PRO A 48 6.11 0.82 -3.36
CA PRO A 48 7.37 0.17 -3.67
C PRO A 48 8.40 1.28 -3.85
N SER A 49 9.02 1.72 -2.74
CA SER A 49 10.44 2.16 -2.71
C SER A 49 10.83 3.04 -1.52
N GLN A 50 9.94 3.85 -0.94
CA GLN A 50 10.40 4.83 0.07
C GLN A 50 10.42 4.30 1.52
N ILE A 51 9.67 3.25 1.83
CA ILE A 51 9.70 2.61 3.16
C ILE A 51 10.73 1.46 3.21
N SER A 52 11.26 1.04 2.05
CA SER A 52 12.21 -0.08 1.92
C SER A 52 13.67 0.25 2.30
N GLN A 53 13.97 1.46 2.77
CA GLN A 53 15.26 1.72 3.42
C GLN A 53 15.24 1.49 4.94
N LYS A 54 14.11 1.06 5.52
CA LYS A 54 14.03 0.86 6.98
C LYS A 54 13.29 -0.40 7.41
N GLN A 55 13.40 -1.48 6.64
CA GLN A 55 13.04 -2.82 7.11
C GLN A 55 14.10 -3.85 6.70
N ASP A 56 15.35 -3.60 7.11
CA ASP A 56 16.24 -4.69 7.54
C ASP A 56 15.66 -5.31 8.82
N ILE A 57 14.53 -6.00 8.71
CA ILE A 57 14.05 -6.90 9.76
C ILE A 57 13.78 -8.24 9.10
N THR A 58 14.87 -9.00 9.06
CA THR A 58 14.99 -10.45 8.98
C THR A 58 13.73 -11.18 9.44
N THR A 59 12.82 -11.48 8.54
CA THR A 59 11.82 -12.53 8.78
C THR A 59 12.29 -13.81 8.10
N ASN A 60 13.23 -14.48 8.78
CA ASN A 60 13.46 -15.91 8.59
C ASN A 60 12.17 -16.66 8.94
N LYS A 61 11.24 -16.81 7.99
CA LYS A 61 10.22 -17.86 8.06
C LYS A 61 10.73 -19.08 7.31
N LEU A 62 11.52 -19.86 8.05
CA LEU A 62 11.77 -21.26 7.78
C LEU A 62 10.41 -21.98 7.82
N PHE A 63 9.87 -22.29 6.65
CA PHE A 63 8.85 -23.32 6.51
C PHE A 63 9.55 -24.67 6.70
N SER A 64 9.39 -25.27 7.88
CA SER A 64 9.66 -26.70 8.07
C SER A 64 8.33 -27.43 8.25
N LYS A 65 8.20 -28.47 7.44
CA LYS A 65 7.09 -29.41 7.31
C LYS A 65 7.20 -30.50 8.38
#